data_AF-A0AAQ4QTG4-F1
#
_entry.id   AF-A0AAQ4QTG4-F1
#
_cell.length_a   1.000
_cell.length_b   1.000
_cell.length_c   1.000
_cell.angle_alpha   90.00
_cell.angle_beta   90.00
_cell.angle_gamma   90.00
#
_symmetry.space_group_name_H-M   'P 1'
#
loop_
_entity.id
_entity.type
_entity.pdbx_description
1 polymer ?
#
loop_
_entity_poly.entity_id
_entity_poly.type
_entity_poly.pdbx_seq_one_letter_code
_entity_poly.pdbx_strand_id
1 'polypeptide(L)'
;MLVPIFTLKLNHKINPRMVTELKFDGVHPRLTAATQAGKVFIHNPHARGQRPVVQRLSQSAQDSDMSLLNINQAVTCLTAGTLGPNTTGDTLLVGSQTILLAYDVHDNADIFYREVADGANAIVLGKLRGIPNPLAIIGGNCALQGFDYAGNDHFWTVRTARSPFHYHHSQK
;
A
#
# COMPACT_ATOMS: atom_id res chain seq x y z
N MET A 1 9.47 33.84 0.75
CA MET A 1 10.19 32.66 0.21
C MET A 1 10.03 31.54 1.22
N LEU A 2 9.52 30.37 0.83
CA LEU A 2 9.38 29.23 1.75
C LEU A 2 10.76 28.55 1.91
N VAL A 3 11.11 28.20 3.15
CA VAL A 3 12.33 27.45 3.48
C VAL A 3 11.91 26.08 4.03
N PRO A 4 12.56 24.97 3.65
CA PRO A 4 12.24 23.66 4.20
C PRO A 4 12.42 23.63 5.73
N ILE A 5 11.40 23.17 6.45
CA ILE A 5 11.48 22.99 7.92
C ILE A 5 12.42 21.84 8.28
N PHE A 6 12.52 20.83 7.41
CA PHE A 6 13.47 19.73 7.54
C PHE A 6 13.95 19.26 6.18
N THR A 7 15.09 18.58 6.15
CA THR A 7 15.62 17.88 4.98
C THR A 7 16.23 16.57 5.45
N LEU A 8 15.89 15.48 4.76
CA LEU A 8 16.35 14.14 5.07
C LEU A 8 16.90 13.49 3.81
N LYS A 9 18.00 12.74 3.94
CA LYS A 9 18.58 11.95 2.87
C LYS A 9 18.28 10.48 3.11
N LEU A 10 17.33 9.94 2.35
CA LEU A 10 17.02 8.52 2.34
C LEU A 10 17.96 7.84 1.33
N ASN A 11 18.87 6.97 1.77
CA ASN A 11 19.90 6.34 0.93
C ASN A 11 19.33 5.24 -0.02
N HIS A 12 18.10 5.42 -0.50
CA HIS A 12 17.40 4.50 -1.38
C HIS A 12 16.83 5.23 -2.60
N LYS A 13 16.91 4.58 -3.77
CA LYS A 13 16.24 5.06 -4.97
C LYS A 13 14.74 4.78 -4.86
N ILE A 14 13.95 5.85 -4.79
CA ILE A 14 12.49 5.79 -4.67
C ILE A 14 11.87 5.64 -6.05
N ASN A 15 10.94 4.70 -6.18
CA ASN A 15 10.16 4.55 -7.41
C ASN A 15 9.13 5.69 -7.52
N PRO A 16 8.97 6.32 -8.70
CA PRO A 16 7.94 7.33 -8.91
C PRO A 16 6.54 6.79 -8.58
N ARG A 17 5.69 7.64 -8.00
CA ARG A 17 4.27 7.34 -7.67
C ARG A 17 4.05 6.21 -6.65
N MET A 18 5.11 5.73 -6.00
CA MET A 18 5.03 4.65 -5.00
C MET A 18 5.50 5.14 -3.64
N VAL A 19 4.85 6.19 -3.14
CA VAL A 19 5.14 6.83 -1.85
C VAL A 19 3.82 7.03 -1.11
N THR A 20 3.81 6.77 0.19
CA THR A 20 2.67 7.03 1.07
C THR A 20 3.15 7.43 2.46
N GLU A 21 2.32 8.18 3.20
CA GLU A 21 2.59 8.62 4.56
C GLU A 21 1.37 8.37 5.44
N LEU A 22 1.47 7.39 6.34
CA LEU A 22 0.34 6.91 7.13
C LEU A 22 0.77 6.37 8.50
N LYS A 23 -0.20 6.07 9.37
CA LYS A 23 0.01 5.71 10.77
C LYS A 23 -0.26 4.22 10.98
N PHE A 24 0.77 3.42 10.77
CA PHE A 24 0.66 1.96 10.92
C PHE A 24 0.39 1.51 12.36
N ASP A 25 0.86 2.26 13.36
CA ASP A 25 0.57 2.02 14.79
C ASP A 25 -0.60 2.87 15.33
N GLY A 26 -1.34 3.54 14.44
CA GLY A 26 -2.42 4.46 14.80
C GLY A 26 -1.98 5.83 15.32
N VAL A 27 -0.69 6.03 15.61
CA VAL A 27 -0.19 7.23 16.31
C VAL A 27 0.84 7.99 15.48
N HIS A 28 1.91 7.32 15.06
CA HIS A 28 3.09 7.94 14.47
C HIS A 28 3.05 7.87 12.93
N PRO A 29 3.09 9.01 12.22
CA PRO A 29 3.16 9.00 10.77
C PRO A 29 4.51 8.45 10.31
N ARG A 30 4.48 7.61 9.28
CA ARG A 30 5.68 6.97 8.72
C ARG A 30 5.70 7.16 7.22
N LEU A 31 6.84 7.62 6.72
CA LEU A 31 7.07 7.74 5.29
C LEU A 31 7.44 6.36 4.73
N THR A 32 6.67 5.89 3.76
CA THR A 32 6.82 4.57 3.17
C THR A 32 6.96 4.69 1.67
N ALA A 33 7.94 4.02 1.07
CA ALA A 33 8.06 4.02 -0.38
C ALA A 33 8.70 2.76 -0.95
N ALA A 34 8.31 2.44 -2.18
CA ALA A 34 8.91 1.35 -2.93
C ALA A 34 10.25 1.75 -3.55
N THR A 35 11.14 0.78 -3.67
CA THR A 35 12.48 0.92 -4.23
C THR A 35 12.68 0.01 -5.43
N GLN A 36 13.70 0.30 -6.23
CA GLN A 36 14.02 -0.46 -7.46
C GLN A 36 14.35 -1.95 -7.22
N ALA A 37 14.67 -2.36 -5.99
CA ALA A 37 15.09 -3.71 -5.67
C ALA A 37 13.94 -4.63 -5.18
N GLY A 38 12.68 -4.28 -5.46
CA GLY A 38 11.52 -5.05 -4.97
C GLY A 38 11.37 -5.02 -3.45
N LYS A 39 11.81 -3.91 -2.84
CA LYS A 39 11.67 -3.65 -1.39
C LYS A 39 10.84 -2.39 -1.19
N VAL A 40 10.10 -2.36 -0.09
CA VAL A 40 9.43 -1.16 0.41
C VAL A 40 10.12 -0.74 1.70
N PHE A 41 10.62 0.49 1.79
CA PHE A 41 11.14 1.00 3.05
C PHE A 41 10.05 1.70 3.85
N ILE A 42 10.19 1.68 5.16
CA ILE A 42 9.32 2.36 6.12
C ILE A 42 10.24 3.15 7.03
N HIS A 43 10.23 4.47 6.88
CA HIS A 43 10.99 5.40 7.71
C HIS A 43 10.15 5.80 8.92
N ASN A 44 10.68 5.51 10.11
CA ASN A 44 10.08 5.77 11.40
C ASN A 44 11.10 6.41 12.36
N PRO A 45 11.10 7.76 12.49
CA PRO A 45 12.00 8.45 13.40
C PRO A 45 11.67 8.19 14.88
N HIS A 46 10.50 7.60 15.18
CA HIS A 46 10.03 7.32 16.54
C HIS A 46 10.39 5.92 17.06
N ALA A 47 10.95 5.04 16.23
CA ALA A 47 11.28 3.65 16.59
C ALA A 47 12.76 3.40 16.92
N ARG A 48 13.53 4.46 17.23
CA ARG A 48 14.95 4.34 17.59
C ARG A 48 15.14 3.31 18.71
N GLY A 49 15.80 2.19 18.37
CA GLY A 49 16.12 1.12 19.32
C GLY A 49 15.09 0.00 19.45
N GLN A 50 13.94 0.07 18.76
CA GLN A 50 13.01 -1.07 18.70
C GLN A 50 13.43 -2.03 17.59
N ARG A 51 13.72 -3.29 17.94
CA ARG A 51 14.06 -4.34 16.98
C ARG A 51 12.79 -5.07 16.55
N PRO A 52 12.37 -5.01 15.26
CA PRO A 52 11.28 -5.84 14.78
C PRO A 52 11.68 -7.32 14.83
N VAL A 53 10.76 -8.18 15.29
CA VAL A 53 10.88 -9.64 15.27
C VAL A 53 10.69 -10.14 13.83
N VAL A 54 11.40 -11.20 13.46
CA VAL A 54 11.63 -11.63 12.07
C VAL A 54 10.36 -12.16 11.40
N GLN A 55 9.90 -11.51 10.31
CA GLN A 55 9.02 -12.07 9.27
C GLN A 55 9.41 -11.51 7.89
N ARG A 56 8.65 -10.55 7.31
CA ARG A 56 9.03 -9.89 6.04
C ARG A 56 9.67 -8.51 6.24
N LEU A 57 9.37 -7.83 7.35
CA LEU A 57 9.94 -6.54 7.70
C LEU A 57 11.24 -6.75 8.50
N SER A 58 12.34 -6.17 8.04
CA SER A 58 13.64 -6.22 8.72
C SER A 58 14.19 -4.82 8.93
N GLN A 59 14.90 -4.58 10.03
CA GLN A 59 15.55 -3.30 10.26
C GLN A 59 16.67 -3.10 9.24
N SER A 60 16.82 -1.88 8.72
CA SER A 60 17.88 -1.59 7.77
C SER A 60 19.24 -1.59 8.50
N ALA A 61 20.26 -2.20 7.88
CA ALA A 61 21.60 -2.25 8.46
C ALA A 61 22.33 -0.90 8.42
N GLN A 62 21.86 0.04 7.61
CA GLN A 62 22.52 1.33 7.35
C GLN A 62 21.84 2.50 8.06
N ASP A 63 20.56 2.36 8.41
CA ASP A 63 19.74 3.42 8.98
C ASP A 63 18.79 2.84 10.04
N SER A 64 19.02 3.19 11.31
CA SER A 64 18.26 2.66 12.46
C SER A 64 16.79 3.04 12.41
N ASP A 65 16.48 4.15 11.74
CA ASP A 65 15.14 4.74 11.65
C ASP A 65 14.37 4.15 10.46
N MET A 66 14.93 3.14 9.77
CA MET A 66 14.35 2.55 8.58
C MET A 66 14.19 1.05 8.71
N SER A 67 13.02 0.56 8.30
CA SER A 67 12.75 -0.86 8.10
C SER A 67 12.51 -1.16 6.63
N LEU A 68 12.87 -2.36 6.18
CA LEU A 68 12.74 -2.84 4.81
C LEU A 68 11.81 -4.04 4.77
N LEU A 69 10.70 -3.89 4.06
CA LEU A 69 9.77 -4.96 3.72
C LEU A 69 10.20 -5.57 2.39
N ASN A 70 10.49 -6.87 2.41
CA ASN A 70 10.90 -7.58 1.20
C ASN A 70 9.70 -8.16 0.44
N ILE A 71 9.45 -7.64 -0.77
CA ILE A 71 8.38 -8.10 -1.66
C ILE A 71 8.88 -9.19 -2.61
N ASN A 72 10.20 -9.23 -2.88
CA ASN A 72 10.85 -10.14 -3.84
C ASN A 72 10.31 -10.07 -5.27
N GLN A 73 9.56 -9.02 -5.61
CA GLN A 73 9.02 -8.75 -6.94
C GLN A 73 9.03 -7.25 -7.22
N ALA A 74 8.98 -6.86 -8.48
CA ALA A 74 8.86 -5.46 -8.86
C ALA A 74 7.53 -4.89 -8.35
N VAL A 75 7.61 -3.85 -7.51
CA VAL A 75 6.44 -3.11 -7.03
C VAL A 75 5.98 -2.15 -8.13
N THR A 76 4.71 -2.22 -8.48
CA THR A 76 4.09 -1.43 -9.55
C THR A 76 3.16 -0.35 -8.99
N CYS A 77 2.56 -0.58 -7.82
CA CYS A 77 1.76 0.42 -7.12
C CYS A 77 1.80 0.22 -5.60
N LEU A 78 1.61 1.31 -4.87
CA LEU A 78 1.68 1.34 -3.41
C LEU A 78 0.63 2.30 -2.87
N THR A 79 -0.12 1.89 -1.86
CA THR A 79 -0.94 2.80 -1.06
C THR A 79 -1.05 2.26 0.35
N ALA A 80 -1.65 3.01 1.26
CA ALA A 80 -2.03 2.49 2.56
C ALA A 80 -3.33 3.15 3.03
N GLY A 81 -3.91 2.62 4.10
CA GLY A 81 -5.08 3.18 4.75
C GLY A 81 -5.86 2.14 5.55
N THR A 82 -6.94 2.55 6.18
CA THR A 82 -7.80 1.65 6.95
C THR A 82 -8.60 0.72 6.04
N LEU A 83 -8.27 -0.57 6.03
CA LEU A 83 -8.93 -1.56 5.17
C LEU A 83 -9.97 -2.43 5.89
N GLY A 84 -9.71 -2.79 7.15
CA GLY A 84 -10.55 -3.72 7.92
C GLY A 84 -11.14 -3.11 9.18
N PRO A 85 -12.21 -3.71 9.72
CA PRO A 85 -12.63 -3.39 11.07
C PRO A 85 -11.57 -3.86 12.07
N ASN A 86 -11.33 -3.08 13.13
CA ASN A 86 -10.41 -3.40 14.23
C ASN A 86 -8.91 -3.43 13.90
N THR A 87 -8.45 -2.70 12.88
CA THR A 87 -7.00 -2.49 12.70
C THR A 87 -6.49 -1.42 13.67
N THR A 88 -5.34 -1.68 14.32
CA THR A 88 -4.68 -0.70 15.21
C THR A 88 -4.25 0.55 14.46
N GLY A 89 -3.91 0.41 13.17
CA GLY A 89 -3.55 1.50 12.29
C GLY A 89 -3.86 1.19 10.84
N ASP A 90 -3.13 1.87 9.96
CA ASP A 90 -3.27 1.73 8.51
C ASP A 90 -2.67 0.42 7.99
N THR A 91 -3.32 -0.19 7.01
CA THR A 91 -2.82 -1.35 6.27
C THR A 91 -1.97 -0.87 5.10
N LEU A 92 -0.79 -1.46 4.90
CA LEU A 92 0.03 -1.25 3.71
C LEU A 92 -0.45 -2.14 2.56
N LEU A 93 -0.74 -1.55 1.41
CA LEU A 93 -1.11 -2.27 0.20
C LEU A 93 -0.01 -2.17 -0.85
N VAL A 94 0.49 -3.32 -1.29
CA VAL A 94 1.58 -3.44 -2.26
C VAL A 94 1.11 -4.25 -3.45
N GLY A 95 1.09 -3.62 -4.63
CA GLY A 95 0.78 -4.28 -5.90
C GLY A 95 2.04 -4.58 -6.70
N SER A 96 2.00 -5.67 -7.45
CA SER A 96 2.98 -6.07 -8.46
C SER A 96 2.28 -6.51 -9.75
N GLN A 97 3.05 -7.00 -10.71
CA GLN A 97 2.51 -7.56 -11.95
C GLN A 97 1.63 -8.81 -11.75
N THR A 98 1.80 -9.54 -10.64
CA THR A 98 1.12 -10.84 -10.42
C THR A 98 0.45 -10.95 -9.08
N ILE A 99 0.69 -10.03 -8.13
CA ILE A 99 0.17 -10.12 -6.76
C ILE A 99 -0.31 -8.78 -6.22
N LEU A 100 -1.27 -8.87 -5.30
CA LEU A 100 -1.66 -7.83 -4.37
C LEU A 100 -1.43 -8.35 -2.93
N LEU A 101 -0.64 -7.61 -2.17
CA LEU A 101 -0.36 -7.87 -0.75
C LEU A 101 -1.02 -6.78 0.10
N ALA A 102 -1.80 -7.19 1.09
CA ALA A 102 -2.18 -6.35 2.22
C ALA A 102 -1.35 -6.76 3.44
N TYR A 103 -0.67 -5.79 4.05
CA TYR A 103 0.33 -6.03 5.09
C TYR A 103 0.07 -5.15 6.31
N ASP A 104 0.04 -5.76 7.48
CA ASP A 104 0.06 -5.06 8.75
C ASP A 104 1.52 -4.80 9.15
N VAL A 105 1.93 -3.54 9.07
CA VAL A 105 3.28 -3.11 9.41
C VAL A 105 3.51 -3.11 10.92
N HIS A 106 2.47 -2.90 11.73
CA HIS A 106 2.59 -2.86 13.19
C HIS A 106 2.81 -4.27 13.75
N ASP A 107 1.96 -5.21 13.33
CA ASP A 107 2.00 -6.60 13.77
C ASP A 107 2.94 -7.47 12.92
N ASN A 108 3.55 -6.89 11.88
CA ASN A 108 4.48 -7.57 10.97
C ASN A 108 3.87 -8.82 10.32
N ALA A 109 2.60 -8.73 9.92
CA ALA A 109 1.80 -9.86 9.46
C ALA A 109 1.16 -9.61 8.09
N ASP A 110 1.08 -10.66 7.27
CA ASP A 110 0.30 -10.63 6.04
C ASP A 110 -1.19 -10.66 6.41
N ILE A 111 -1.96 -9.65 6.00
CA ILE A 111 -3.42 -9.65 6.14
C ILE A 111 -4.03 -10.55 5.07
N PHE A 112 -3.61 -10.35 3.82
CA PHE A 112 -3.88 -11.29 2.74
C PHE A 112 -2.82 -11.20 1.65
N TYR A 113 -2.73 -12.27 0.87
CA TYR A 113 -1.93 -12.36 -0.33
C TYR A 113 -2.83 -12.88 -1.46
N ARG A 114 -2.99 -12.10 -2.53
CA ARG A 114 -3.83 -12.47 -3.68
C ARG A 114 -3.03 -12.43 -4.96
N GLU A 115 -3.19 -13.48 -5.76
CA GLU A 115 -2.74 -13.47 -7.14
C GLU A 115 -3.70 -12.65 -8.00
N VAL A 116 -3.14 -11.82 -8.87
CA VAL A 116 -3.89 -10.94 -9.78
C VAL A 116 -3.39 -11.17 -11.19
N ALA A 117 -4.19 -11.87 -12.00
CA ALA A 117 -3.79 -12.32 -13.33
C ALA A 117 -3.50 -11.15 -14.30
N ASP A 118 -4.20 -10.03 -14.13
CA ASP A 118 -4.08 -8.85 -14.99
C ASP A 118 -3.11 -7.79 -14.43
N GLY A 119 -2.46 -8.10 -13.31
CA GLY A 119 -1.55 -7.22 -12.58
C GLY A 119 -2.22 -6.08 -11.81
N ALA A 120 -1.43 -5.42 -10.96
CA ALA A 120 -1.84 -4.25 -10.20
C ALA A 120 -0.97 -3.05 -10.60
N ASN A 121 -1.40 -2.27 -11.59
CA ASN A 121 -0.66 -1.12 -12.11
C ASN A 121 -0.96 0.18 -11.35
N ALA A 122 -2.15 0.25 -10.76
CA ALA A 122 -2.58 1.34 -9.89
C ALA A 122 -3.43 0.77 -8.76
N ILE A 123 -3.41 1.43 -7.62
CA ILE A 123 -4.20 1.05 -6.46
C ILE A 123 -4.72 2.29 -5.75
N VAL A 124 -5.97 2.20 -5.31
CA VAL A 124 -6.59 3.15 -4.40
C VAL A 124 -7.33 2.38 -3.32
N LEU A 125 -7.31 2.89 -2.09
CA LEU A 125 -8.12 2.38 -1.00
C LEU A 125 -9.30 3.33 -0.80
N GLY A 126 -10.51 2.79 -0.74
CA GLY A 126 -11.69 3.61 -0.53
C GLY A 126 -12.99 2.82 -0.48
N LYS A 127 -14.08 3.54 -0.20
CA LYS A 127 -15.41 2.94 -0.09
C LYS A 127 -16.22 3.21 -1.36
N LEU A 128 -16.71 2.14 -1.99
CA LEU A 128 -17.66 2.23 -3.10
C LEU A 128 -19.09 2.31 -2.58
N ARG A 129 -19.94 3.07 -3.28
CA ARG A 129 -21.35 3.17 -2.93
C ARG A 129 -22.03 1.80 -3.05
N GLY A 130 -22.80 1.42 -2.05
CA GLY A 130 -23.50 0.13 -2.01
C GLY A 130 -22.65 -1.03 -1.47
N ILE A 131 -21.35 -0.81 -1.21
CA ILE A 131 -20.48 -1.79 -0.56
C ILE A 131 -20.17 -1.29 0.86
N PRO A 132 -20.45 -2.08 1.92
CA PRO A 132 -20.37 -1.59 3.29
C PRO A 132 -18.93 -1.35 3.75
N ASN A 133 -17.99 -2.20 3.32
CA ASN A 133 -16.59 -2.17 3.71
C ASN A 133 -15.75 -1.40 2.68
N PRO A 134 -14.66 -0.73 3.10
CA PRO A 134 -13.69 -0.19 2.16
C PRO A 134 -13.02 -1.32 1.39
N LEU A 135 -12.59 -1.01 0.17
CA LEU A 135 -11.94 -1.95 -0.73
C LEU A 135 -10.56 -1.43 -1.14
N ALA A 136 -9.63 -2.35 -1.30
CA ALA A 136 -8.42 -2.16 -2.08
C ALA A 136 -8.78 -2.32 -3.56
N ILE A 137 -8.96 -1.20 -4.26
CA ILE A 137 -9.31 -1.18 -5.68
C ILE A 137 -8.04 -1.11 -6.50
N ILE A 138 -7.77 -2.14 -7.27
CA ILE A 138 -6.65 -2.22 -8.19
C ILE A 138 -7.09 -2.08 -9.64
N GLY A 139 -6.22 -1.53 -10.47
CA GLY A 139 -6.36 -1.57 -11.92
C GLY A 139 -5.18 -2.30 -12.57
N GLY A 140 -5.49 -3.32 -13.35
CA GLY A 140 -4.55 -4.06 -14.19
C GLY A 140 -4.46 -3.49 -15.60
N ASN A 141 -4.23 -4.34 -16.59
CA ASN A 141 -4.20 -3.92 -18.00
C ASN A 141 -5.60 -3.63 -18.55
N CYS A 142 -6.56 -4.51 -18.27
CA CYS A 142 -7.92 -4.49 -18.81
C CYS A 142 -9.01 -4.64 -17.75
N ALA A 143 -8.69 -4.94 -16.49
CA ALA A 143 -9.66 -5.08 -15.41
C ALA A 143 -9.44 -4.09 -14.26
N LEU A 144 -10.53 -3.77 -13.57
CA LEU A 144 -10.52 -3.22 -12.23
C LEU A 144 -11.06 -4.29 -11.28
N GLN A 145 -10.40 -4.47 -10.14
CA GLN A 145 -10.80 -5.41 -9.10
C GLN A 145 -10.81 -4.72 -7.74
N GLY A 146 -11.71 -5.11 -6.84
CA GLY A 146 -11.85 -4.51 -5.51
C GLY A 146 -11.93 -5.57 -4.43
N PHE A 147 -10.93 -5.60 -3.55
CA PHE A 147 -10.79 -6.61 -2.49
C PHE A 147 -11.10 -6.04 -1.11
N ASP A 148 -11.82 -6.79 -0.28
CA ASP A 148 -12.02 -6.44 1.13
C ASP A 148 -10.79 -6.80 1.99
N TYR A 149 -10.88 -6.56 3.30
CA TYR A 149 -9.84 -6.88 4.28
C TYR A 149 -9.54 -8.38 4.41
N ALA A 150 -10.42 -9.27 3.95
CA ALA A 150 -10.18 -10.72 3.90
C ALA A 150 -9.65 -11.16 2.51
N GLY A 151 -9.44 -10.21 1.60
CA GLY A 151 -9.01 -10.44 0.23
C GLY A 151 -10.10 -11.03 -0.67
N ASN A 152 -11.38 -10.97 -0.28
CA ASN A 152 -12.48 -11.41 -1.15
C ASN A 152 -12.75 -10.36 -2.24
N ASP A 153 -12.98 -10.80 -3.47
CA ASP A 153 -13.34 -9.92 -4.58
C ASP A 153 -14.83 -9.52 -4.48
N HIS A 154 -15.09 -8.22 -4.29
CA HIS A 154 -16.43 -7.65 -4.19
C HIS A 154 -16.77 -6.72 -5.35
N PHE A 155 -15.81 -6.44 -6.23
CA PHE A 155 -16.00 -5.52 -7.32
C PHE A 155 -15.10 -5.91 -8.48
N TRP A 156 -15.69 -6.20 -9.63
CA TRP A 156 -14.96 -6.51 -10.85
C TRP A 156 -15.61 -5.83 -12.05
N THR A 157 -14.80 -5.20 -12.90
CA THR A 157 -15.26 -4.69 -14.19
C THR A 157 -14.11 -4.63 -15.21
N VAL A 158 -14.45 -4.75 -16.49
CA VAL A 158 -13.50 -4.66 -17.61
C VAL A 158 -13.52 -3.25 -18.17
N ARG A 159 -12.34 -2.69 -18.44
CA ARG A 159 -12.19 -1.47 -19.25
C ARG A 159 -11.72 -1.82 -20.65
N THR A 160 -12.51 -1.45 -21.65
CA THR A 160 -12.02 -1.23 -23.01
C THR A 160 -11.46 0.18 -23.14
N ALA A 161 -10.38 0.35 -23.91
CA ALA A 161 -9.56 1.58 -24.01
C ALA A 161 -10.29 2.87 -24.49
N ARG A 162 -11.63 2.90 -24.61
CA ARG A 162 -12.38 3.97 -25.28
C ARG A 162 -13.49 4.67 -24.48
N SER A 163 -13.69 4.40 -23.19
CA SER A 163 -14.66 5.19 -22.41
C SER A 163 -14.15 5.55 -21.02
N PRO A 164 -14.04 6.84 -20.67
CA PRO A 164 -13.98 7.24 -19.27
C PRO A 164 -15.30 6.81 -18.60
N PHE A 165 -15.20 6.02 -17.53
CA PHE A 165 -16.36 5.67 -16.70
C PHE A 165 -16.82 6.94 -15.97
N HIS A 166 -17.87 7.59 -16.47
CA HIS A 166 -18.66 8.54 -15.70
C HIS A 166 -19.79 7.76 -15.02
N TYR A 167 -19.70 7.58 -13.70
CA TYR A 167 -20.83 7.07 -12.92
C TYR A 167 -21.91 8.16 -12.90
N HIS A 168 -22.91 8.05 -13.78
CA HIS A 168 -24.04 8.96 -13.77
C HIS A 168 -24.99 8.62 -12.62
N HIS A 169 -25.18 9.61 -11.75
CA HIS A 169 -26.09 9.56 -10.63
C HIS A 169 -27.53 9.68 -11.13
N SER A 170 -28.33 8.61 -11.04
CA SER A 170 -29.80 8.78 -11.02
C SER A 170 -30.18 8.96 -9.55
N GLN A 171 -30.68 10.13 -9.20
CA GLN A 171 -31.38 10.30 -7.92
C GLN A 171 -32.73 9.60 -8.03
N LYS A 172 -33.02 8.73 -7.08
CA LYS A 172 -34.37 8.35 -6.67
C LYS A 172 -34.41 8.42 -5.15
#